data_AF-A0A2D7BTL1-F1
#
_entry.id   AF-A0A2D7BTL1-F1
#
_cell.length_a   1.000
_cell.length_b   1.000
_cell.length_c   1.000
_cell.angle_alpha   90.00
_cell.angle_beta   90.00
_cell.angle_gamma   90.00
#
_symmetry.space_group_name_H-M   'P 1'
#
loop_
_entity.id
_entity.type
_entity.pdbx_description
1 polymer ?
#
loop_
_entity_poly.entity_id
_entity_poly.type
_entity_poly.pdbx_seq_one_letter_code
_entity_poly.pdbx_strand_id
1 'polypeptide(L)' 'MFKIPSFYEMNVTFDDACRTIKNFGNGSMLEGMEAMNMAWEEHCKSDAEDDDVFFEHFEYEVNAFNKVFSKMKPLFVA' A
#
# COMPACT_ATOMS: atom_id res chain seq x y z
N MET A 1 -3.10 5.32 5.16
CA MET A 1 -2.99 5.59 3.71
C MET A 1 -1.68 6.31 3.48
N PHE A 2 -0.96 5.91 2.44
CA PHE A 2 0.31 6.47 2.02
C PHE A 2 0.12 7.83 1.37
N LYS A 3 1.01 8.78 1.65
CA LYS A 3 1.10 10.05 0.93
C LYS A 3 2.06 9.87 -0.25
N ILE A 4 1.52 9.36 -1.36
CA ILE A 4 2.32 8.98 -2.52
C ILE A 4 2.69 10.25 -3.30
N PRO A 5 3.97 10.48 -3.64
CA PRO A 5 4.36 11.57 -4.53
C PRO A 5 3.66 11.45 -5.89
N SER A 6 3.29 12.59 -6.50
CA SER A 6 2.44 12.61 -7.71
C SER A 6 3.01 11.85 -8.90
N PHE A 7 4.34 11.67 -8.96
CA PHE A 7 5.02 10.94 -10.03
C PHE A 7 4.97 9.42 -9.85
N TYR A 8 4.70 8.92 -8.64
CA TYR A 8 4.41 7.51 -8.33
C TYR A 8 2.91 7.22 -8.20
N GLU A 9 2.06 8.25 -8.26
CA GLU A 9 0.61 8.07 -8.14
C GLU A 9 0.05 7.38 -9.38
N MET A 10 -0.74 6.33 -9.16
CA MET A 10 -1.32 5.53 -10.23
C MET A 10 -2.81 5.35 -10.03
N ASN A 11 -3.56 5.40 -11.13
CA ASN A 11 -4.96 5.05 -11.11
C ASN A 11 -5.13 3.52 -11.17
N VAL A 12 -5.39 2.91 -10.02
CA VAL A 12 -5.61 1.46 -9.90
C VAL A 12 -7.11 1.18 -9.73
N THR A 13 -7.62 0.15 -10.42
CA THR A 13 -9.00 -0.34 -10.22
C THR A 13 -9.13 -1.03 -8.85
N PHE A 14 -10.34 -1.18 -8.33
CA PHE A 14 -10.51 -1.86 -7.03
C PHE A 14 -10.14 -3.35 -7.12
N ASP A 15 -10.48 -4.03 -8.22
CA ASP A 15 -10.20 -5.45 -8.41
C ASP A 15 -8.70 -5.72 -8.56
N ASP A 16 -7.98 -4.88 -9.31
CA ASP A 16 -6.53 -4.99 -9.42
C ASP A 16 -5.85 -4.68 -8.10
N ALA A 17 -6.30 -3.65 -7.39
CA ALA A 17 -5.80 -3.33 -6.05
C ALA A 17 -5.97 -4.51 -5.08
N CYS A 18 -7.14 -5.16 -5.11
CA CYS A 18 -7.41 -6.36 -4.32
C CYS A 18 -6.46 -7.51 -4.68
N ARG A 19 -6.18 -7.73 -5.98
CA ARG A 19 -5.26 -8.77 -6.44
C ARG A 19 -3.83 -8.48 -6.00
N THR A 20 -3.35 -7.24 -6.17
CA THR A 20 -2.00 -6.82 -5.78
C THR A 20 -1.77 -7.02 -4.29
N ILE A 21 -2.67 -6.49 -3.43
CA ILE A 21 -2.54 -6.65 -1.97
C ILE A 21 -2.61 -8.11 -1.55
N LYS A 22 -3.53 -8.89 -2.15
CA LYS A 22 -3.64 -10.32 -1.83
C LYS A 22 -2.37 -11.09 -2.20
N ASN A 23 -1.75 -10.78 -3.35
CA ASN A 23 -0.50 -11.41 -3.76
C ASN A 23 0.66 -11.01 -2.84
N PHE A 24 0.71 -9.75 -2.43
CA PHE A 24 1.69 -9.25 -1.47
C PHE A 24 1.59 -9.97 -0.11
N GLY A 25 0.35 -10.24 0.34
CA GLY A 25 0.04 -10.97 1.56
C GLY A 25 -0.07 -12.48 1.42
N ASN A 26 0.71 -13.12 0.53
CA ASN A 26 0.74 -14.59 0.37
C ASN A 26 -0.65 -15.24 0.18
N GLY A 27 -1.56 -14.56 -0.52
CA GLY A 27 -2.93 -15.03 -0.76
C GLY A 27 -3.97 -14.51 0.24
N SER A 28 -3.59 -13.73 1.25
CA SER A 28 -4.49 -13.11 2.22
C SER A 28 -4.51 -11.59 2.08
N MET A 29 -5.71 -11.01 1.98
CA MET A 29 -5.85 -9.56 1.84
C MET A 29 -5.51 -8.81 3.13
N LEU A 30 -5.90 -9.36 4.28
CA LEU A 30 -5.58 -8.75 5.58
C LEU A 30 -4.07 -8.75 5.81
N GLU A 31 -3.42 -9.90 5.59
CA GLU A 31 -1.96 -10.02 5.71
C GLU A 31 -1.25 -9.08 4.73
N GLY A 32 -1.79 -8.88 3.52
CA GLY A 32 -1.20 -7.95 2.55
C GLY A 32 -1.27 -6.50 3.00
N MET A 33 -2.41 -6.09 3.60
CA MET A 33 -2.54 -4.75 4.16
C MET A 33 -1.60 -4.54 5.35
N GLU A 34 -1.50 -5.53 6.25
CA GLU A 34 -0.59 -5.49 7.40
C GLU A 34 0.88 -5.49 6.96
N ALA A 35 1.24 -6.31 5.97
CA ALA A 35 2.58 -6.38 5.41
C ALA A 35 3.01 -5.03 4.81
N MET A 36 2.11 -4.29 4.15
CA MET A 36 2.47 -2.96 3.64
C MET A 36 2.72 -1.94 4.75
N ASN A 37 1.95 -1.99 5.84
CA ASN A 37 2.23 -1.16 7.01
C ASN A 37 3.59 -1.53 7.62
N MET A 38 3.89 -2.83 7.72
CA MET A 38 5.17 -3.32 8.25
C MET A 38 6.36 -2.88 7.38
N ALA A 39 6.24 -2.97 6.05
CA ALA A 39 7.27 -2.52 5.12
C ALA A 39 7.57 -1.01 5.29
N TRP A 40 6.52 -0.21 5.50
CA TRP A 40 6.68 1.22 5.79
C TRP A 40 7.33 1.48 7.16
N GLU A 41 6.92 0.75 8.19
CA GLU A 41 7.52 0.86 9.51
C GLU A 41 9.00 0.46 9.52
N GLU A 42 9.39 -0.52 8.71
CA GLU A 42 10.78 -0.92 8.50
C GLU A 42 11.56 0.17 7.76
N HIS A 43 11.00 0.72 6.68
CA HIS A 43 11.59 1.86 5.98
C HIS A 43 11.83 3.06 6.90
N CYS A 44 10.85 3.41 7.73
CA CYS A 44 10.96 4.49 8.72
C CYS A 44 12.04 4.26 9.79
N LYS A 45 12.49 3.01 10.00
CA LYS A 45 13.58 2.67 10.93
C LYS A 45 14.94 2.62 10.23
N SER A 46 14.96 2.67 8.91
CA SER A 46 16.19 2.69 8.13
C SER A 46 16.84 4.07 8.15
N ASP A 47 18.13 4.13 7.82
CA ASP A 47 18.86 5.39 7.66
C ASP A 47 18.67 6.00 6.25
N ALA A 48 17.56 5.68 5.57
CA ALA A 48 17.25 6.26 4.26
C ALA A 48 17.11 7.78 4.37
N GLU A 49 17.75 8.51 3.45
CA GLU A 49 17.71 9.98 3.43
C GLU A 49 16.33 10.51 3.02
N ASP A 50 15.59 9.74 2.22
CA ASP A 50 14.25 10.04 1.75
C ASP A 50 13.41 8.76 1.54
N ASP A 51 12.17 8.97 1.08
CA ASP A 51 11.21 7.89 0.81
C ASP A 51 11.20 7.45 -0.66
N ASP A 52 12.01 8.03 -1.54
CA ASP A 52 11.91 7.78 -2.98
C ASP A 52 12.23 6.32 -3.31
N VAL A 53 13.25 5.75 -2.67
CA VAL A 53 13.61 4.33 -2.84
C VAL A 53 12.46 3.42 -2.42
N PHE A 54 11.73 3.76 -1.35
CA PHE A 54 10.58 2.99 -0.92
C PHE A 54 9.47 3.04 -1.96
N PHE A 55 9.14 4.22 -2.46
CA PHE A 55 8.08 4.37 -3.45
C PHE A 55 8.46 3.75 -4.81
N GLU A 56 9.72 3.79 -5.23
CA GLU A 56 10.19 3.09 -6.43
C GLU A 56 9.99 1.57 -6.32
N HIS A 57 10.23 0.98 -5.15
CA HIS A 57 10.09 -0.46 -4.94
C HIS A 57 8.63 -0.91 -4.74
N PHE A 58 7.80 -0.08 -4.13
CA PHE A 58 6.44 -0.45 -3.69
C PHE A 58 5.33 0.38 -4.34
N GLU A 59 5.59 1.10 -5.43
CA GLU A 59 4.60 2.00 -6.08
C GLU A 59 3.25 1.31 -6.35
N TYR A 60 3.25 0.05 -6.82
CA TYR A 60 2.03 -0.69 -7.11
C TYR A 60 1.26 -1.02 -5.84
N GLU A 61 1.94 -1.50 -4.81
CA GLU A 61 1.38 -1.93 -3.54
C GLU A 61 0.84 -0.74 -2.74
N VAL A 62 1.53 0.40 -2.70
CA VAL A 62 1.05 1.58 -1.95
C VAL A 62 -0.20 2.19 -2.59
N ASN A 63 -0.25 2.24 -3.93
CA ASN A 63 -1.45 2.69 -4.65
C ASN A 63 -2.62 1.72 -4.46
N ALA A 64 -2.35 0.41 -4.53
CA ALA A 64 -3.34 -0.63 -4.27
C ALA A 64 -3.87 -0.56 -2.83
N PHE A 65 -2.98 -0.41 -1.83
CA PHE A 65 -3.33 -0.27 -0.42
C PHE A 65 -4.28 0.92 -0.22
N ASN A 66 -3.94 2.08 -0.78
CA ASN A 66 -4.76 3.28 -0.68
C ASN A 66 -6.16 3.07 -1.28
N LYS A 67 -6.24 2.38 -2.42
CA LYS A 67 -7.52 2.06 -3.07
C LYS A 67 -8.37 1.11 -2.23
N VAL A 68 -7.78 0.03 -1.71
CA VAL A 68 -8.47 -0.95 -0.84
C VAL A 68 -8.93 -0.27 0.44
N PHE A 69 -8.03 0.43 1.14
CA PHE A 69 -8.35 1.12 2.39
C PHE A 69 -9.47 2.13 2.22
N SER A 70 -9.43 2.96 1.17
CA SER A 70 -10.47 3.97 0.90
C SER A 70 -11.85 3.34 0.65
N LYS A 71 -11.92 2.19 -0.04
CA LYS A 71 -13.17 1.48 -0.31
C LYS A 71 -13.71 0.68 0.86
N MET A 72 -12.82 0.11 1.67
CA MET A 72 -13.20 -0.72 2.82
C MET A 72 -13.49 0.11 4.07
N LYS A 73 -12.77 1.21 4.31
CA LYS A 73 -12.93 2.06 5.50
C LYS A 73 -14.39 2.41 5.83
N PRO A 74 -15.25 2.83 4.87
CA PRO A 74 -16.65 3.15 5.15
C PRO A 74 -17.47 2.01 5.76
N LEU A 75 -17.09 0.76 5.53
CA LEU A 75 -17.80 -0.42 6.06
C LEU A 75 -17.59 -0.62 7.57
N PHE A 76 -16.59 0.06 8.15
CA PHE A 76 -16.18 -0.09 9.55
C PHE A 76 -16.44 1.16 10.40
N VAL A 77 -17.07 2.19 9.81
CA VAL A 77 -17.47 3.41 10.53
C VAL A 77 -18.98 3.35 10.68
N ALA A 78 -19.43 3.06 11.90
CA ALA A 78 -20.84 3.07 12.30
C ALA A 78 -21.31 4.48 12.66
#